data_AF-A0A7Y1SQA7-F1
#
_entry.id   AF-A0A7Y1SQA7-F1
#
_cell.length_a   1.000
_cell.length_b   1.000
_cell.length_c   1.000
_cell.angle_alpha   90.00
_cell.angle_beta   90.00
_cell.angle_gamma   90.00
#
_symmetry.space_group_name_H-M   'P 1'
#
loop_
_entity.id
_entity.type
_entity.pdbx_description
1 polymer ?
#
loop_
_entity_poly.entity_id
_entity_poly.type
_entity_poly.pdbx_seq_one_letter_code
_entity_poly.pdbx_strand_id
1 'polypeptide(L)' 'PRPDHWGGYRLRPELVEFWQGRPDRLHDRIRYRWDYSDWVKERLSP' A
#
# COMPACT_ATOMS: atom_id res chain seq x y z
N PRO A 1 -23.61 23.30 -15.00
CA PRO A 1 -23.70 22.63 -13.67
C PRO A 1 -23.15 21.19 -13.72
N ARG A 2 -22.53 20.73 -12.64
CA ARG A 2 -21.96 19.37 -12.53
C ARG A 2 -23.09 18.35 -12.33
N PRO A 3 -23.10 17.19 -13.03
CA PRO A 3 -24.15 16.17 -12.87
C PRO A 3 -24.22 15.59 -11.45
N ASP A 4 -25.41 15.23 -10.99
CA ASP A 4 -25.65 14.68 -9.65
C ASP A 4 -24.90 13.36 -9.39
N HIS A 5 -24.69 12.56 -10.45
CA HIS A 5 -23.94 11.31 -10.38
C HIS A 5 -22.42 11.50 -10.41
N TRP A 6 -21.94 12.73 -10.62
CA TRP A 6 -20.51 12.98 -10.66
C TRP A 6 -19.95 12.97 -9.25
N GLY A 7 -18.94 12.14 -9.02
CA GLY A 7 -18.32 11.96 -7.72
C GLY A 7 -17.02 11.18 -7.86
N GLY A 8 -16.47 10.76 -6.73
CA GLY A 8 -15.26 9.96 -6.70
C GLY A 8 -15.25 9.05 -5.49
N TYR A 9 -14.44 8.00 -5.57
CA TYR A 9 -14.22 7.08 -4.47
C TYR A 9 -12.89 7.39 -3.81
N ARG A 10 -12.83 7.25 -2.48
CA ARG A 10 -11.57 7.26 -1.74
C ARG A 10 -11.24 5.83 -1.32
N LEU A 11 -10.12 5.32 -1.83
CA LEU A 11 -9.54 4.09 -1.31
C LEU A 11 -8.80 4.40 0.00
N ARG A 12 -9.23 3.77 1.09
CA ARG A 12 -8.53 3.80 2.37
C ARG A 12 -7.74 2.50 2.50
N PRO A 13 -6.40 2.52 2.34
CA PRO A 13 -5.62 1.29 2.39
C PRO A 13 -5.56 0.75 3.82
N GLU A 14 -5.79 -0.56 3.95
CA GLU A 14 -5.47 -1.30 5.17
C GLU A 14 -4.07 -1.95 5.07
N LEU A 15 -3.55 -2.06 3.85
CA LEU A 15 -2.25 -2.62 3.52
C LEU A 15 -1.64 -1.90 2.31
N VAL A 16 -0.35 -1.63 2.38
CA VAL A 16 0.47 -1.13 1.26
C VAL A 16 1.77 -1.92 1.22
N GLU A 17 2.16 -2.44 0.06
CA GLU A 17 3.45 -3.10 -0.13
C GLU A 17 4.28 -2.34 -1.16
N PHE A 18 5.51 -2.01 -0.79
CA PHE A 18 6.52 -1.47 -1.69
C PHE A 18 7.45 -2.60 -2.09
N TRP A 19 7.56 -2.80 -3.40
CA TRP A 19 8.37 -3.86 -3.99
C TRP A 19 9.45 -3.24 -4.86
N GLN A 20 10.72 -3.48 -4.52
CA GLN A 20 11.85 -2.90 -5.25
C GLN A 20 12.75 -4.01 -5.80
N GLY A 21 12.98 -3.97 -7.11
CA GLY A 21 13.87 -4.86 -7.83
C GLY A 21 15.33 -4.77 -7.37
N ARG A 22 16.02 -5.91 -7.25
CA ARG A 22 17.47 -6.00 -7.10
C ARG A 22 18.06 -7.00 -8.12
N PRO A 23 19.33 -6.80 -8.58
CA PRO A 23 19.93 -7.67 -9.61
C PRO A 23 20.12 -9.13 -9.18
N ASP A 24 20.31 -9.38 -7.89
CA ASP A 24 20.51 -10.69 -7.26
C ASP A 24 19.22 -11.47 -7.02
N ARG A 25 18.07 -10.97 -7.50
CA ARG A 25 16.71 -11.50 -7.27
C ARG A 25 16.26 -11.46 -5.81
N LEU A 26 17.02 -10.82 -4.92
CA LEU A 26 16.63 -10.60 -3.54
C LEU A 26 15.90 -9.26 -3.41
N HIS A 27 14.65 -9.24 -3.87
CA HIS A 27 13.81 -8.05 -3.85
C HIS A 27 13.56 -7.51 -2.45
N ASP A 28 13.57 -6.18 -2.33
CA ASP A 28 13.11 -5.55 -1.11
C ASP A 28 11.60 -5.48 -1.11
N ARG A 29 11.00 -6.10 -0.11
CA ARG A 29 9.56 -6.10 0.11
C ARG A 29 9.27 -5.45 1.45
N ILE A 30 8.76 -4.22 1.42
CA ILE A 30 8.39 -3.48 2.62
C ILE A 30 6.88 -3.36 2.66
N ARG A 31 6.26 -4.01 3.65
CA ARG A 31 4.82 -3.97 3.89
C ARG A 31 4.51 -2.98 5.02
N TYR A 32 3.52 -2.14 4.79
CA TYR A 32 2.84 -1.36 5.83
C TYR A 32 1.43 -1.90 5.99
N ARG A 33 1.05 -2.21 7.24
CA ARG A 33 -0.31 -2.66 7.60
C ARG A 33 -0.89 -1.70 8.62
N TRP A 34 -2.14 -1.28 8.42
CA TRP A 34 -2.88 -0.51 9.41
C TRP A 34 -3.26 -1.44 10.58
N ASP A 35 -2.90 -1.05 11.79
CA ASP A 35 -3.15 -1.80 13.01
C ASP A 35 -3.85 -0.92 14.04
N TYR A 36 -5.19 -0.89 13.94
CA TYR A 36 -6.15 -0.13 14.74
C TYR A 36 -5.91 1.40 14.81
N SER A 37 -4.74 1.83 15.28
CA SER A 37 -4.33 3.21 15.49
C SER A 37 -2.99 3.58 14.84
N ASP A 38 -2.20 2.63 14.34
CA ASP A 38 -0.87 2.93 13.78
C ASP A 38 -0.49 2.04 12.59
N TRP A 39 0.54 2.44 11.85
CA TRP A 39 1.10 1.65 10.76
C TRP A 39 2.24 0.75 11.25
N VAL A 40 2.07 -0.55 11.09
CA VAL A 40 3.12 -1.53 11.34
C VAL A 40 3.93 -1.73 10.07
N LYS A 41 5.24 -1.54 10.16
CA LYS A 41 6.20 -1.75 9.07
C LYS A 41 6.89 -3.11 9.21
N GLU A 42 6.87 -3.89 8.13
CA GLU A 42 7.45 -5.23 8.08
C GLU A 42 8.31 -5.40 6.82
N ARG A 43 9.39 -6.18 6.92
CA ARG A 43 10.17 -6.63 5.76
C ARG A 43 9.81 -8.07 5.47
N LEU A 44 9.43 -8.36 4.23
CA LEU A 44 9.11 -9.70 3.76
C LEU A 44 10.29 -10.28 3.00
N SER A 45 10.40 -11.62 2.99
CA SER A 45 11.33 -12.30 2.10
C SER A 45 10.89 -12.12 0.64
N PRO A 46 11.84 -11.92 -0.29
CA PRO A 46 11.57 -11.92 -1.72
C PRO A 46 10.94 -13.22 -2.21
#